data_AF-A0A7C9PVM2-F1
#
_entry.id   AF-A0A7C9PVM2-F1
#
_cell.length_a   1.000
_cell.length_b   1.000
_cell.length_c   1.000
_cell.angle_alpha   90.00
_cell.angle_beta   90.00
_cell.angle_gamma   90.00
#
_symmetry.space_group_name_H-M   'P 1'
#
loop_
_entity.id
_entity.type
_entity.pdbx_description
1 polymer ?
#
loop_
_entity_poly.entity_id
_entity_poly.type
_entity_poly.pdbx_seq_one_letter_code
_entity_poly.pdbx_strand_id
1 'polypeptide(L)'
;MIAPVTFITDSQMHHLDPELRTREIENYSEYSFKISRLRTVPVVIGDKCWFGIYSQIQIAKQGIDRIVIADGTVVGGGAVVKDPVLEPYKKIAGFPAKIIGNAPPNFTKEELLKMNLAYWG
;
A
#
# COMPACT_ATOMS: atom_id res chain seq x y z
N MET A 1 -4.38 9.48 -9.88
CA MET A 1 -3.19 10.32 -9.63
C MET A 1 -2.32 9.66 -8.57
N ILE A 2 -1.01 9.55 -8.81
CA ILE A 2 -0.04 9.03 -7.84
C ILE A 2 0.86 10.20 -7.44
N ALA A 3 0.87 10.58 -6.17
CA ALA A 3 1.76 11.62 -5.67
C ALA A 3 3.22 11.14 -5.63
N PRO A 4 4.20 12.06 -5.51
CA PRO A 4 5.61 11.69 -5.37
C PRO A 4 5.85 10.75 -4.18
N VAL A 5 6.90 9.92 -4.30
CA VAL A 5 7.37 9.06 -3.21
C VAL A 5 6.31 8.06 -2.70
N THR A 6 5.37 7.68 -3.56
CA THR A 6 4.46 6.54 -3.31
C THR A 6 5.17 5.23 -3.67
N PHE A 7 5.10 4.25 -2.76
CA PHE A 7 5.60 2.90 -3.00
C PHE A 7 4.42 1.94 -3.16
N ILE A 8 4.39 1.22 -4.29
CA ILE A 8 3.41 0.16 -4.56
C ILE A 8 4.23 -1.09 -4.84
N THR A 9 4.18 -2.04 -3.92
CA THR A 9 4.99 -3.25 -4.01
C THR A 9 4.27 -4.47 -3.46
N ASP A 10 4.38 -5.57 -4.19
CA ASP A 10 4.01 -6.91 -3.77
C ASP A 10 5.24 -7.74 -3.36
N SER A 11 6.45 -7.15 -3.43
CA SER A 11 7.69 -7.86 -3.15
C SER A 11 7.80 -8.14 -1.64
N GLN A 12 7.57 -9.39 -1.27
CA GLN A 12 7.98 -9.92 0.03
C GLN A 12 9.47 -10.29 -0.02
N MET A 13 10.32 -9.28 0.11
CA MET A 13 11.78 -9.51 0.16
C MET A 13 12.26 -10.09 1.50
N HIS A 14 11.35 -10.34 2.44
CA HIS A 14 11.65 -10.83 3.79
C HIS A 14 10.71 -11.95 4.18
N HIS A 15 11.16 -12.82 5.08
CA HIS A 15 10.28 -13.78 5.72
C HIS A 15 9.20 -13.09 6.58
N LEU A 16 7.98 -13.64 6.53
CA LEU A 16 6.86 -13.24 7.41
C LEU A 16 7.02 -13.77 8.84
N ASP A 17 7.79 -14.85 9.00
CA ASP A 17 8.13 -15.44 10.28
C ASP A 17 9.18 -14.56 10.99
N PRO A 18 8.91 -14.06 12.21
CA PRO A 18 9.83 -13.19 12.94
C PRO A 18 11.19 -13.82 13.23
N GLU A 19 11.26 -15.12 13.53
CA GLU A 19 12.52 -15.80 13.83
C GLU A 19 13.38 -15.94 12.58
N LEU A 20 12.76 -16.33 11.46
CA LEU A 20 13.46 -16.39 10.18
C LEU A 20 13.94 -15.01 9.75
N ARG A 21 13.14 -13.96 9.99
CA ARG A 21 13.52 -12.58 9.67
C ARG A 21 14.70 -12.08 10.50
N THR A 22 14.77 -12.41 11.79
CA THR A 22 15.93 -12.07 12.62
C THR A 22 17.20 -12.73 12.07
N ARG A 23 17.13 -14.00 11.67
CA ARG A 23 18.26 -14.72 11.07
C ARG A 23 18.68 -14.16 9.70
N GLU A 24 17.73 -13.66 8.90
CA GLU A 24 18.02 -12.95 7.64
C GLU A 24 18.82 -11.67 7.89
N ILE A 25 18.51 -10.92 8.95
CA ILE A 25 19.21 -9.68 9.29
C ILE A 25 20.64 -9.99 9.76
N GLU A 26 20.80 -11.02 10.60
CA GLU A 26 22.10 -11.44 11.13
C GLU A 26 23.03 -11.97 10.03
N ASN A 27 22.49 -12.60 8.98
CA ASN A 27 23.25 -13.23 7.89
C ASN A 27 22.97 -12.60 6.53
N TYR A 28 22.75 -11.28 6.50
CA TYR A 28 22.27 -10.57 5.30
C TYR A 28 23.15 -10.79 4.06
N SER A 29 24.47 -10.90 4.22
CA SER A 29 25.41 -11.18 3.12
C SER A 29 25.18 -12.56 2.49
N GLU A 30 24.85 -13.58 3.29
CA GLU A 30 24.62 -14.95 2.84
C GLU A 30 23.18 -15.19 2.34
N TYR A 31 22.21 -14.45 2.87
CA TYR A 31 20.79 -14.57 2.54
C TYR A 31 20.30 -13.62 1.44
N SER A 32 21.15 -12.70 0.98
CA SER A 32 20.84 -11.68 -0.05
C SER A 32 20.21 -12.24 -1.34
N PHE A 33 20.30 -13.55 -1.59
CA PHE A 33 19.70 -14.21 -2.76
C PHE A 33 18.71 -15.33 -2.45
N LYS A 34 18.45 -15.67 -1.17
CA LYS A 34 17.35 -16.57 -0.79
C LYS A 34 16.10 -15.75 -0.49
N ILE A 35 15.76 -14.86 -1.43
CA ILE A 35 14.52 -14.09 -1.41
C ILE A 35 13.39 -15.10 -1.22
N SER A 36 12.47 -14.79 -0.30
CA SER A 36 11.33 -15.65 -0.02
C SER A 36 10.73 -16.14 -1.34
N ARG A 37 10.46 -17.45 -1.48
CA ARG A 37 9.81 -18.02 -2.68
C ARG A 37 8.33 -17.56 -2.81
N LEU A 38 7.98 -16.47 -2.15
CA LEU A 38 6.64 -15.93 -2.15
C LEU A 38 6.35 -15.42 -3.55
N ARG A 39 5.30 -16.01 -4.12
CA ARG A 39 4.78 -15.61 -5.41
C ARG A 39 4.39 -14.14 -5.33
N THR A 40 5.01 -13.34 -6.18
CA THR A 40 4.56 -11.99 -6.54
C THR A 40 3.20 -12.11 -7.23
N VAL A 41 2.30 -11.19 -6.93
CA VAL A 41 0.94 -11.16 -7.46
C VAL A 41 0.67 -9.81 -8.11
N PRO A 42 -0.06 -9.77 -9.23
CA PRO A 42 -0.36 -8.51 -9.89
C PRO A 42 -1.08 -7.53 -8.94
N VAL A 43 -0.63 -6.28 -8.98
CA VAL A 43 -1.36 -5.15 -8.37
C VAL A 43 -2.27 -4.54 -9.43
N VAL A 44 -3.58 -4.61 -9.20
CA VAL A 44 -4.61 -4.03 -10.05
C VAL A 44 -5.09 -2.74 -9.42
N ILE A 45 -4.91 -1.63 -10.13
CA ILE A 45 -5.35 -0.30 -9.71
C ILE A 45 -6.51 0.13 -10.60
N GLY A 46 -7.64 0.43 -9.97
CA GLY A 46 -8.84 0.93 -10.61
C GLY A 46 -8.70 2.36 -11.11
N ASP A 47 -9.70 2.81 -11.85
CA ASP A 47 -9.74 4.16 -12.39
C ASP A 47 -9.95 5.21 -11.28
N LYS A 48 -9.50 6.44 -11.52
CA LYS A 48 -9.68 7.61 -10.62
C LYS A 48 -9.15 7.43 -9.19
N CYS A 49 -8.24 6.49 -8.97
CA CYS A 49 -7.58 6.35 -7.67
C CYS A 49 -6.68 7.55 -7.35
N TRP A 50 -6.55 7.87 -6.07
CA TRP A 50 -5.64 8.89 -5.58
C TRP A 50 -4.70 8.32 -4.53
N PHE A 51 -3.40 8.54 -4.67
CA PHE A 51 -2.39 8.11 -3.71
C PHE A 51 -1.61 9.31 -3.20
N GLY A 52 -1.59 9.48 -1.89
CA GLY A 52 -0.93 10.57 -1.22
C GLY A 52 0.57 10.38 -1.13
N ILE A 53 1.27 11.49 -0.90
CA ILE A 53 2.73 11.51 -0.74
C ILE A 53 3.15 10.54 0.37
N TYR A 54 4.23 9.78 0.16
CA TYR A 54 4.72 8.76 1.11
C TYR A 54 3.74 7.63 1.43
N SER A 55 2.65 7.45 0.69
CA SER A 55 1.80 6.27 0.84
C SER A 55 2.54 4.99 0.42
N GLN A 56 2.27 3.90 1.13
CA GLN A 56 2.89 2.60 0.93
C GLN A 56 1.79 1.54 0.80
N ILE A 57 1.70 0.91 -0.37
CA ILE A 57 0.93 -0.31 -0.56
C ILE A 57 1.92 -1.47 -0.43
N GLN A 58 1.92 -2.12 0.74
CA GLN A 58 2.83 -3.23 1.03
C GLN A 58 2.02 -4.36 1.68
N ILE A 59 1.52 -5.24 0.83
CA ILE A 59 0.66 -6.33 1.26
C ILE A 59 1.49 -7.60 1.39
N ALA A 60 1.54 -8.08 2.62
CA ALA A 60 2.40 -9.16 3.08
C ALA A 60 1.58 -10.42 3.39
N LYS A 61 0.80 -10.88 2.42
CA LYS A 61 -0.20 -11.95 2.66
C LYS A 61 0.00 -13.11 1.68
N GLN A 62 0.10 -14.32 2.22
CA GLN A 62 0.11 -15.55 1.42
C GLN A 62 -1.31 -15.92 0.95
N GLY A 63 -1.39 -16.69 -0.13
CA GLY A 63 -2.67 -17.24 -0.62
C GLY A 63 -3.61 -16.23 -1.26
N ILE A 64 -3.10 -15.07 -1.68
CA ILE A 64 -3.83 -14.13 -2.54
C ILE A 64 -3.32 -14.28 -3.98
N ASP A 65 -4.18 -14.03 -4.97
CA ASP A 65 -3.80 -14.09 -6.39
C ASP A 65 -3.55 -12.72 -7.00
N ARG A 66 -3.97 -11.64 -6.32
CA ARG A 66 -3.81 -10.25 -6.75
C ARG A 66 -4.04 -9.30 -5.59
N ILE A 67 -3.48 -8.10 -5.71
CA ILE A 67 -3.81 -6.94 -4.89
C ILE A 67 -4.77 -6.06 -5.69
N VAL A 68 -5.87 -5.62 -5.10
CA VAL A 68 -6.89 -4.80 -5.78
C VAL A 68 -7.08 -3.49 -5.05
N ILE A 69 -6.84 -2.39 -5.76
CA ILE A 69 -7.19 -1.04 -5.34
C ILE A 69 -8.36 -0.62 -6.22
N ALA A 70 -9.58 -0.68 -5.68
CA ALA A 70 -10.79 -0.47 -6.48
C ALA A 70 -10.95 1.00 -6.95
N ASP A 71 -11.88 1.21 -7.88
CA ASP A 71 -12.10 2.51 -8.50
C ASP A 71 -12.38 3.61 -7.47
N GLY A 72 -11.78 4.78 -7.69
CA GLY A 72 -11.99 5.97 -6.85
C GLY A 72 -11.49 5.85 -5.41
N THR A 73 -10.71 4.83 -5.06
CA THR A 73 -10.08 4.74 -3.73
C THR A 73 -9.07 5.88 -3.53
N VAL A 74 -9.08 6.47 -2.34
CA VAL A 74 -8.16 7.53 -1.90
C VAL A 74 -7.28 7.02 -0.78
N VAL A 75 -5.99 6.92 -1.03
CA VAL A 75 -4.98 6.49 -0.07
C VAL A 75 -4.26 7.70 0.48
N GLY A 76 -4.47 8.00 1.76
CA GLY A 76 -3.87 9.14 2.46
C GLY A 76 -2.34 9.17 2.41
N GLY A 77 -1.77 10.37 2.52
CA GLY A 77 -0.32 10.52 2.64
C GLY A 77 0.23 9.80 3.87
N GLY A 78 1.38 9.14 3.72
CA GLY A 78 1.99 8.31 4.76
C GLY A 78 1.20 7.05 5.16
N ALA A 79 0.08 6.75 4.49
CA ALA A 79 -0.71 5.57 4.81
C ALA A 79 0.03 4.29 4.43
N VAL A 80 -0.01 3.26 5.27
CA VAL A 80 0.60 1.96 5.00
C VAL A 80 -0.50 0.91 4.92
N VAL A 81 -0.85 0.55 3.68
CA VAL A 81 -1.93 -0.38 3.36
C VAL A 81 -1.42 -1.81 3.46
N LYS A 82 -2.12 -2.62 4.26
CA LYS A 82 -1.83 -4.04 4.46
C LYS A 82 -2.94 -4.97 3.95
N ASP A 83 -4.10 -4.41 3.59
CA ASP A 83 -5.24 -5.18 3.11
C ASP A 83 -5.13 -5.43 1.59
N PRO A 84 -5.29 -6.68 1.13
CA PRO A 84 -5.11 -7.04 -0.28
C PRO A 84 -6.18 -6.48 -1.21
N VAL A 85 -7.35 -6.11 -0.68
CA VAL A 85 -8.49 -5.62 -1.45
C VAL A 85 -9.02 -4.38 -0.77
N LEU A 86 -9.04 -3.27 -1.49
CA LEU A 86 -9.62 -2.00 -1.05
C LEU A 86 -10.97 -1.79 -1.70
N GLU A 87 -11.91 -1.26 -0.94
CA GLU A 87 -13.26 -0.96 -1.42
C GLU A 87 -13.28 0.29 -2.31
N PRO A 88 -14.15 0.31 -3.35
CA PRO A 88 -14.29 1.45 -4.25
C PRO A 88 -14.80 2.67 -3.50
N TYR A 89 -14.35 3.85 -3.93
CA TYR A 89 -14.78 5.14 -3.38
C TYR A 89 -14.64 5.24 -1.85
N LYS A 90 -13.59 4.65 -1.28
CA LYS A 90 -13.23 4.81 0.13
C LYS A 90 -11.99 5.67 0.31
N LYS A 91 -11.95 6.42 1.40
CA LYS A 91 -10.76 7.09 1.92
C LYS A 91 -10.11 6.18 2.94
N ILE A 92 -8.82 5.91 2.79
CA ILE A 92 -8.03 5.12 3.73
C ILE A 92 -6.82 5.91 4.21
N ALA A 93 -6.46 5.81 5.49
CA ALA A 93 -5.30 6.51 6.06
C ALA A 93 -4.74 5.80 7.30
N GLY A 94 -3.51 6.15 7.70
CA GLY A 94 -2.85 5.66 8.92
C GLY A 94 -1.89 4.49 8.71
N PHE A 95 -1.29 4.02 9.81
CA PHE A 95 -0.39 2.85 9.85
C PHE A 95 -0.75 1.92 11.02
N PRO A 96 -1.35 0.74 10.76
CA PRO A 96 -1.86 0.27 9.46
C PRO A 96 -3.03 1.12 8.95
N ALA A 97 -3.15 1.26 7.63
CA ALA A 97 -4.22 2.05 7.03
C ALA A 97 -5.61 1.46 7.32
N LYS A 98 -6.58 2.33 7.58
CA LYS A 98 -7.99 1.97 7.81
C LYS A 98 -8.91 2.87 7.00
N ILE A 99 -10.12 2.40 6.72
CA ILE A 99 -11.18 3.22 6.12
C ILE A 99 -11.57 4.32 7.10
N ILE A 100 -11.43 5.57 6.65
CA ILE A 100 -11.78 6.78 7.41
C ILE A 100 -13.00 7.51 6.84
N GLY A 101 -13.59 6.99 5.78
CA GLY A 101 -14.83 7.50 5.21
C GLY A 101 -15.00 7.19 3.73
N ASN A 102 -16.05 7.79 3.15
CA ASN A 102 -16.31 7.69 1.71
C ASN A 102 -15.52 8.77 0.96
N ALA A 103 -15.09 8.42 -0.25
CA ALA A 103 -14.49 9.32 -1.21
C ALA A 103 -15.57 9.73 -2.23
N PRO A 104 -15.61 11.01 -2.64
CA PRO A 104 -16.54 11.43 -3.68
C PRO A 104 -16.25 10.69 -5.00
N PRO A 105 -17.27 10.36 -5.80
CA PRO A 105 -17.10 9.61 -7.05
C PRO A 105 -16.35 10.37 -8.14
N ASN A 106 -16.31 11.70 -8.03
CA ASN A 106 -15.54 12.59 -8.87
C ASN A 106 -14.79 13.56 -7.97
N PHE A 107 -13.47 13.45 -7.93
CA PHE A 107 -12.65 14.42 -7.22
C PHE A 107 -12.48 15.66 -8.09
N THR A 108 -12.84 16.82 -7.57
CA THR A 108 -12.34 18.10 -8.10
C THR A 108 -10.89 18.30 -7.63
N LYS A 109 -10.09 19.05 -8.39
CA LYS A 109 -8.73 19.43 -7.98
C LYS A 109 -8.76 20.13 -6.62
N GLU A 110 -9.76 20.97 -6.37
CA GLU A 110 -9.97 21.68 -5.12
C GLU A 110 -10.27 20.73 -3.96
N GLU A 111 -11.05 19.66 -4.15
CA GLU A 111 -11.28 18.64 -3.11
C GLU A 111 -10.02 17.85 -2.82
N LEU A 112 -9.23 17.50 -3.83
CA LEU A 112 -7.92 16.84 -3.62
C LEU A 112 -6.95 17.73 -2.85
N LEU A 113 -6.96 19.04 -3.11
CA LEU A 113 -6.14 20.02 -2.39
C LEU A 113 -6.66 20.28 -0.97
N LYS A 114 -7.98 20.36 -0.77
CA LYS A 114 -8.63 20.48 0.56
C LYS A 114 -8.47 19.24 1.41
N MET A 115 -8.38 18.07 0.78
CA MET A 115 -8.00 16.85 1.47
C MET A 115 -6.61 16.98 2.09
N ASN A 116 -5.78 17.95 1.66
CA ASN A 116 -4.52 18.38 2.26
C ASN A 116 -3.80 17.24 2.96
N LEU A 117 -3.54 16.17 2.19
CA LEU A 117 -2.85 14.97 2.65
C LEU A 117 -1.33 15.18 2.68
N ALA A 118 -0.90 16.44 2.58
CA ALA A 118 0.38 16.94 3.07
C ALA A 118 0.13 17.54 4.46
N TYR A 119 0.84 17.02 5.47
CA TYR A 119 0.80 17.45 6.89
C TYR A 119 -0.44 17.03 7.70
N TRP A 120 -0.45 15.75 8.11
CA TRP A 120 -0.85 15.44 9.49
C TRP A 120 0.41 15.57 10.36
N GLY A 121 0.66 16.79 10.83
CA GLY A 121 1.65 17.17 11.82
C GLY A 121 1.06 18.24 12.71
#